data_AF-A0A6F9C9G1-F1
#
_entry.id   AF-A0A6F9C9G1-F1
#
_cell.length_a   1.000
_cell.length_b   1.000
_cell.length_c   1.000
_cell.angle_alpha   90.00
_cell.angle_beta   90.00
_cell.angle_gamma   90.00
#
_symmetry.space_group_name_H-M   'P 1'
#
loop_
_entity.id
_entity.type
_entity.pdbx_description
1 polymer ?
#
loop_
_entity_poly.entity_id
_entity_poly.type
_entity_poly.pdbx_seq_one_letter_code
_entity_poly.pdbx_strand_id
1 'polypeptide(L)'
;VGISLLFNKGVGDSVELPSGLERKDLKSIEWKYNKMVIAEFEDNFTLPRSQFEGRLEMNDNNFSLTIRELTLQDSGEFLRGNETYRDDQQINFSLSPADGDISVTCNASNSVSWKSASTTVKCSNDTTTPGNQIS
;
A
#
# COMPACT_ATOMS: atom_id res chain seq x y z
N VAL A 1 -3.15 -0.32 20.72
CA VAL A 1 -4.32 -0.95 20.03
C VAL A 1 -4.27 -0.52 18.58
N GLY A 2 -4.10 -1.45 17.63
CA GLY A 2 -4.05 -1.14 16.19
C GLY A 2 -5.45 -1.08 15.57
N ILE A 3 -5.63 -0.23 14.56
CA ILE A 3 -6.84 -0.21 13.73
C ILE A 3 -6.56 -1.00 12.45
N SER A 4 -7.38 -2.00 12.15
CA SER A 4 -7.31 -2.68 10.85
C SER A 4 -8.31 -2.02 9.92
N LEU A 5 -7.83 -1.35 8.88
CA LEU A 5 -8.66 -0.68 7.89
C LEU A 5 -8.61 -1.48 6.59
N LEU A 6 -9.72 -2.15 6.27
CA LEU A 6 -9.89 -2.82 4.98
C LEU A 6 -10.38 -1.80 3.96
N PHE A 7 -9.56 -1.53 2.94
CA PHE A 7 -9.94 -0.68 1.81
C PHE A 7 -10.21 -1.56 0.58
N ASN A 8 -11.46 -1.56 0.11
CA ASN A 8 -11.83 -2.20 -1.15
C ASN A 8 -11.44 -1.28 -2.31
N LYS A 9 -10.16 -1.25 -2.68
CA LYS A 9 -9.58 -0.39 -3.73
C LYS A 9 -8.87 -1.24 -4.78
N GLY A 10 -9.05 -0.89 -6.05
CA GLY A 10 -8.40 -1.57 -7.17
C GLY A 10 -6.96 -1.10 -7.41
N VAL A 11 -6.24 -1.85 -8.23
CA VAL A 11 -4.94 -1.41 -8.76
C VAL A 11 -5.15 -0.15 -9.60
N GLY A 12 -4.30 0.86 -9.40
CA GLY A 12 -4.40 2.17 -10.03
C GLY A 12 -5.24 3.19 -9.27
N ASP A 13 -6.03 2.77 -8.28
CA ASP A 13 -6.77 3.69 -7.42
C ASP A 13 -5.84 4.50 -6.50
N SER A 14 -6.42 5.43 -5.75
CA SER A 14 -5.78 6.10 -4.62
C SER A 14 -6.51 5.78 -3.32
N VAL A 15 -5.76 5.71 -2.23
CA VAL A 15 -6.28 5.56 -0.86
C VAL A 15 -5.77 6.68 0.01
N GLU A 16 -6.62 7.15 0.92
CA GLU A 16 -6.25 8.07 1.99
C GLU A 16 -6.21 7.29 3.32
N LEU A 17 -5.04 7.25 3.94
CA LEU A 17 -4.83 6.65 5.24
C LEU A 17 -5.07 7.71 6.33
N PRO A 18 -6.07 7.52 7.20
CA PRO A 18 -6.37 8.51 8.23
C PRO A 18 -5.31 8.49 9.32
N SER A 19 -4.66 9.63 9.51
CA SER A 19 -4.08 10.00 10.80
C SER A 19 -5.27 10.40 11.67
N GLY A 20 -5.64 9.73 12.75
CA GLY A 20 -6.76 10.20 13.60
C GLY A 20 -6.41 11.44 14.44
N LEU A 21 -5.76 12.45 13.87
CA LEU A 21 -5.16 13.59 14.57
C LEU A 21 -5.59 14.93 13.95
N GLU A 22 -5.60 15.98 14.77
CA GLU A 22 -5.77 17.37 14.33
C GLU A 22 -4.50 18.18 14.60
N ARG A 23 -4.27 19.23 13.79
CA ARG A 23 -3.07 20.08 13.82
C ARG A 23 -2.70 20.64 15.20
N LYS A 24 -3.65 20.77 16.13
CA LYS A 24 -3.52 21.65 17.30
C LYS A 24 -2.32 21.37 18.22
N ASP A 25 -1.74 20.17 18.23
CA ASP A 25 -0.68 19.81 19.18
C ASP A 25 0.50 18.97 18.63
N LEU A 26 0.73 18.96 17.31
CA LEU A 26 1.76 18.09 16.70
C LEU A 26 2.94 18.87 16.12
N LYS A 27 4.15 18.51 16.57
CA LYS A 27 5.42 18.99 16.02
C LYS A 27 5.97 18.14 14.90
N SER A 28 5.67 16.85 14.92
CA SER A 28 6.06 15.93 13.87
C SER A 28 5.11 14.75 13.76
N ILE A 29 5.02 14.18 12.57
CA ILE A 29 4.34 12.93 12.28
C ILE A 29 5.14 12.13 11.27
N GLU A 30 5.18 10.84 11.49
CA GLU A 30 5.96 9.91 10.70
C GLU A 30 5.05 8.77 10.22
N TRP A 31 5.13 8.47 8.93
CA TRP A 31 4.52 7.31 8.31
C TRP A 31 5.61 6.30 7.95
N LYS A 32 5.44 5.07 8.42
CA LYS A 32 6.30 3.94 8.11
C LYS A 32 5.53 2.87 7.36
N TYR A 33 6.17 2.24 6.39
CA TYR A 33 5.71 1.01 5.75
C TYR A 33 6.71 -0.10 6.06
N ASN A 34 6.23 -1.24 6.59
CA ASN A 34 7.10 -2.34 7.02
C ASN A 34 8.28 -1.87 7.91
N LYS A 35 8.01 -0.91 8.83
CA LYS A 35 8.97 -0.28 9.75
C LYS A 35 10.00 0.67 9.10
N MET A 36 9.94 0.89 7.79
CA MET A 36 10.77 1.87 7.09
C MET A 36 10.01 3.18 6.90
N VAL A 37 10.64 4.31 7.19
CA VAL A 37 10.02 5.63 7.01
C VAL A 37 9.78 5.91 5.53
N ILE A 38 8.55 6.27 5.19
CA ILE A 38 8.14 6.60 3.82
C ILE A 38 7.67 8.04 3.66
N ALA A 39 7.27 8.69 4.76
CA ALA A 39 6.95 10.10 4.78
C ALA A 39 7.13 10.64 6.19
N GLU A 40 7.69 11.84 6.29
CA GLU A 40 7.92 12.55 7.55
C GLU A 40 7.51 14.01 7.37
N PHE A 41 6.81 14.52 8.38
CA PHE A 41 6.44 15.92 8.46
C PHE A 41 6.89 16.43 9.83
N GLU A 42 7.72 17.48 9.83
CA GLU A 42 8.17 18.18 11.03
C GLU A 42 7.84 19.67 10.87
N ASP A 43 8.57 20.37 10.00
CA ASP A 43 8.23 21.72 9.52
C ASP A 43 8.04 21.77 7.99
N ASN A 44 8.68 20.85 7.27
CA ASN A 44 8.56 20.64 5.84
C ASN A 44 8.30 19.16 5.57
N PHE A 45 7.55 18.87 4.50
CA PHE A 45 7.28 17.51 4.09
C PHE A 45 8.51 16.88 3.43
N THR A 46 9.01 15.79 4.02
CA THR A 46 10.14 15.02 3.49
C THR A 46 9.67 13.64 3.03
N LEU A 47 10.05 13.27 1.80
CA LEU A 47 9.79 11.97 1.21
C LEU A 47 11.09 11.19 1.05
N PRO A 48 11.43 10.28 1.99
CA PRO A 48 12.53 9.35 1.81
C PRO A 48 12.33 8.55 0.53
N ARG A 49 13.44 8.21 -0.13
CA ARG A 49 13.41 7.35 -1.31
C ARG A 49 12.80 6.00 -0.93
N SER A 50 11.64 5.69 -1.50
CA SER A 50 10.88 4.47 -1.24
C SER A 50 10.16 4.00 -2.49
N GLN A 51 9.49 2.85 -2.45
CA GLN A 51 8.65 2.36 -3.56
C GLN A 51 7.45 3.28 -3.88
N PHE A 52 7.19 4.26 -3.02
CA PHE A 52 6.09 5.21 -3.16
C PHE A 52 6.56 6.58 -3.68
N GLU A 53 7.82 6.71 -4.09
CA GLU A 53 8.37 7.95 -4.66
C GLU A 53 7.49 8.45 -5.81
N GLY A 54 7.08 9.73 -5.74
CA GLY A 54 6.16 10.35 -6.70
C GLY A 54 4.68 9.98 -6.56
N ARG A 55 4.32 9.09 -5.63
CA ARG A 55 2.94 8.61 -5.38
C ARG A 55 2.36 9.04 -4.04
N LEU A 56 3.17 9.59 -3.14
CA LEU A 56 2.76 10.04 -1.81
C LEU A 56 2.34 11.51 -1.81
N GLU A 57 1.21 11.77 -1.15
CA GLU A 57 0.73 13.11 -0.88
C GLU A 57 0.21 13.17 0.55
N MET A 58 0.57 14.23 1.27
CA MET A 58 0.16 14.40 2.66
C MET A 58 -0.78 15.59 2.79
N ASN A 59 -1.83 15.42 3.60
CA ASN A 59 -2.75 16.49 3.92
C ASN A 59 -2.25 17.26 5.14
N ASP A 60 -1.84 18.52 4.96
CA ASP A 60 -1.25 19.32 6.03
C ASP A 60 -2.22 19.64 7.19
N ASN A 61 -3.53 19.47 7.02
CA ASN A 61 -4.53 19.86 8.03
C ASN A 61 -4.83 18.75 9.04
N ASN A 62 -4.91 17.49 8.58
CA ASN A 62 -5.25 16.31 9.39
C ASN A 62 -4.16 15.22 9.34
N PHE A 63 -3.08 15.48 8.61
CA PHE A 63 -1.93 14.59 8.42
C PHE A 63 -2.24 13.22 7.81
N SER A 64 -3.35 13.11 7.07
CA SER A 64 -3.64 11.91 6.31
C SER A 64 -2.61 11.72 5.20
N LEU A 65 -2.26 10.45 4.93
CA LEU A 65 -1.34 10.09 3.85
C LEU A 65 -2.14 9.48 2.70
N THR A 66 -2.10 10.14 1.56
CA THR A 66 -2.64 9.63 0.31
C THR A 66 -1.56 8.88 -0.46
N ILE A 67 -1.87 7.65 -0.86
CA ILE A 67 -1.04 6.85 -1.75
C ILE A 67 -1.79 6.74 -3.08
N ARG A 68 -1.18 7.25 -4.14
CA ARG A 68 -1.70 7.23 -5.51
C ARG A 68 -1.21 6.00 -6.27
N GLU A 69 -1.91 5.68 -7.36
CA GLU A 69 -1.54 4.62 -8.31
C GLU A 69 -1.16 3.32 -7.59
N LEU A 70 -2.10 2.80 -6.79
CA LEU A 70 -1.89 1.65 -5.96
C LEU A 70 -1.51 0.41 -6.78
N THR A 71 -0.59 -0.38 -6.25
CA THR A 71 -0.16 -1.67 -6.79
C THR A 71 -0.40 -2.77 -5.77
N LEU A 72 -0.46 -4.02 -6.22
CA LEU A 72 -0.61 -5.16 -5.29
C LEU A 72 0.52 -5.24 -4.26
N GLN A 73 1.71 -4.71 -4.57
CA GLN A 73 2.88 -4.68 -3.68
C GLN A 73 2.81 -3.60 -2.60
N ASP A 74 1.82 -2.72 -2.66
CA ASP A 74 1.61 -1.68 -1.64
C ASP A 74 0.81 -2.19 -0.45
N SER A 75 0.26 -3.41 -0.53
CA SER A 75 -0.40 -4.07 0.61
C SER A 75 0.60 -4.36 1.72
N GLY A 76 0.28 -3.95 2.94
CA GLY A 76 1.09 -4.28 4.11
C GLY A 76 0.75 -3.45 5.33
N GLU A 77 1.70 -3.42 6.25
CA GLU A 77 1.55 -2.72 7.53
C GLU A 77 2.06 -1.29 7.41
N PHE A 78 1.18 -0.35 7.73
CA PHE A 78 1.53 1.06 7.87
C PHE A 78 1.49 1.43 9.34
N LEU A 79 2.56 2.06 9.82
CA LEU A 79 2.62 2.59 11.17
C LEU A 79 2.61 4.10 11.07
N ARG A 80 1.77 4.72 11.89
CA ARG A 80 1.77 6.16 12.08
C ARG A 80 2.25 6.48 13.49
N GLY A 81 3.40 7.14 13.58
CA GLY A 81 4.01 7.60 14.82
C GLY A 81 4.04 9.12 14.89
N ASN A 82 4.28 9.66 16.09
CA ASN A 82 4.65 11.05 16.30
C ASN A 82 5.58 11.16 17.51
N GLU A 83 6.31 12.26 17.63
CA GLU A 83 7.21 12.46 18.78
C GLU A 83 6.47 12.55 20.13
N THR A 84 5.19 12.93 20.11
CA THR A 84 4.41 13.23 21.33
C THR A 84 3.79 11.98 21.95
N TYR A 85 3.42 10.98 21.14
CA TYR A 85 2.79 9.74 21.57
C TYR A 85 3.71 8.57 21.27
N ARG A 86 4.24 7.94 22.32
CA ARG A 86 5.15 6.79 22.24
C ARG A 86 4.49 5.47 21.79
N ASP A 87 3.25 5.52 21.32
CA ASP A 87 2.50 4.35 20.88
C ASP A 87 2.18 4.52 19.40
N ASP A 88 2.98 3.87 18.55
CA ASP A 88 2.77 3.86 17.10
C ASP A 88 1.39 3.25 16.81
N GLN A 89 0.53 4.03 16.13
CA GLN A 89 -0.77 3.53 15.73
C GLN A 89 -0.60 2.67 14.48
N GLN A 90 -0.82 1.38 14.65
CA GLN A 90 -0.77 0.42 13.54
C GLN A 90 -2.04 0.50 12.71
N ILE A 91 -1.85 0.69 11.41
CA ILE A 91 -2.87 0.73 10.38
C ILE A 91 -2.55 -0.41 9.41
N ASN A 92 -3.33 -1.48 9.46
CA ASN A 92 -3.20 -2.55 8.48
C ASN A 92 -3.93 -2.13 7.21
N PHE A 93 -3.19 -2.11 6.10
CA PHE A 93 -3.69 -1.75 4.78
C PHE A 93 -3.53 -2.97 3.86
N SER A 94 -4.65 -3.61 3.54
CA SER A 94 -4.67 -4.69 2.55
C SER A 94 -5.41 -4.22 1.31
N LEU A 95 -4.73 -4.21 0.17
CA LEU A 95 -5.40 -4.12 -1.10
C LEU A 95 -5.80 -5.52 -1.52
N SER A 96 -7.10 -5.69 -1.68
CA SER A 96 -7.57 -6.81 -2.49
C SER A 96 -7.52 -6.36 -3.95
N PRO A 97 -7.19 -7.25 -4.90
CA PRO A 97 -7.59 -6.99 -6.27
C PRO A 97 -9.06 -6.57 -6.28
N ALA A 98 -9.40 -5.49 -6.99
CA ALA A 98 -10.79 -5.24 -7.32
C ALA A 98 -11.31 -6.54 -7.94
N ASP A 99 -12.39 -7.07 -7.40
CA ASP A 99 -13.02 -8.35 -7.77
C ASP A 99 -12.90 -8.57 -9.29
N GLY A 100 -11.87 -9.30 -9.70
CA GLY A 100 -11.32 -9.13 -11.05
C GLY A 100 -9.98 -9.84 -11.25
N ASP A 101 -9.82 -10.35 -12.47
CA ASP A 101 -8.71 -11.19 -12.92
C ASP A 101 -7.35 -10.47 -12.72
N ILE A 102 -6.48 -11.02 -11.86
CA ILE A 102 -5.11 -10.49 -11.67
C ILE A 102 -4.20 -11.12 -12.71
N SER A 103 -3.37 -10.33 -13.40
CA SER A 103 -2.31 -10.88 -14.23
C SER A 103 -0.92 -10.59 -13.67
N VAL A 104 -0.12 -11.62 -13.40
CA VAL A 104 1.29 -11.50 -12.97
C VAL A 104 2.20 -11.81 -14.15
N THR A 105 3.12 -10.91 -14.49
CA THR A 105 4.10 -11.13 -15.57
C THR A 105 5.48 -11.48 -14.99
N CYS A 106 5.95 -12.69 -15.30
CA CYS A 106 7.31 -13.12 -15.00
C CYS A 106 8.21 -12.86 -16.21
N ASN A 107 9.37 -12.24 -16.00
CA ASN A 107 10.37 -12.01 -17.03
C ASN A 107 11.68 -12.67 -16.63
N ALA A 108 12.20 -13.54 -17.49
CA ALA A 108 13.48 -14.21 -17.32
C ALA A 108 14.43 -13.76 -18.44
N SER A 109 15.65 -13.39 -18.08
CA SER A 109 16.68 -12.94 -19.03
C SER A 109 17.99 -13.71 -18.82
N ASN A 110 18.71 -13.91 -19.90
CA ASN A 110 20.03 -14.54 -19.92
C ASN A 110 21.04 -13.57 -20.53
N SER A 111 21.95 -13.06 -19.69
CA SER A 111 22.92 -12.02 -20.07
C SER A 111 24.00 -12.47 -21.04
N VAL A 112 24.22 -13.78 -21.19
CA VAL A 112 25.24 -14.35 -22.09
C VAL A 112 24.69 -14.51 -23.51
N SER A 113 23.48 -15.04 -23.61
CA SER A 113 22.80 -15.25 -24.89
C SER A 113 21.99 -14.04 -25.35
N TRP A 114 21.87 -13.01 -24.51
CA TRP A 114 21.01 -11.84 -24.73
C TRP A 114 19.57 -12.23 -25.06
N LYS A 115 19.09 -13.33 -24.49
CA LYS A 115 17.71 -13.79 -24.68
C LYS A 115 16.89 -13.43 -23.46
N SER A 116 15.63 -13.09 -23.70
CA SER A 116 14.62 -12.95 -22.67
C SER A 116 13.37 -13.75 -23.04
N ALA A 117 12.63 -14.14 -22.02
CA ALA A 117 11.33 -14.76 -22.12
C ALA A 117 10.42 -14.14 -21.06
N SER A 118 9.22 -13.76 -21.45
CA SER A 118 8.19 -13.32 -20.52
C SER A 118 6.98 -14.24 -20.60
N THR A 119 6.34 -14.47 -19.47
CA THR A 119 5.07 -15.18 -19.38
C THR A 119 4.15 -14.45 -18.41
N THR A 120 2.87 -14.39 -18.76
CA THR A 120 1.85 -13.74 -17.94
C THR A 120 0.87 -14.79 -17.45
N VAL A 121 0.74 -14.90 -16.12
CA VAL A 121 -0.19 -15.81 -15.44
C VAL A 121 -1.41 -15.01 -15.04
N LYS A 122 -2.61 -15.46 -15.41
CA LYS A 122 -3.87 -14.87 -14.96
C LYS A 122 -4.42 -15.67 -13.79
N CYS A 123 -4.84 -14.98 -12.76
CA CYS A 123 -5.41 -15.51 -11.54
C CYS A 123 -6.81 -14.92 -11.39
N SER A 124 -7.82 -15.76 -11.61
CA SER A 124 -9.23 -15.44 -11.37
C SER A 124 -9.69 -16.10 -10.07
N ASN A 125 -10.51 -15.40 -9.28
CA ASN A 125 -11.23 -15.99 -8.14
C ASN A 125 -12.44 -16.77 -8.68
N ASP A 126 -12.21 -17.95 -9.24
CA ASP A 126 -13.30 -18.85 -9.62
C ASP A 126 -13.86 -19.51 -8.34
N THR A 127 -14.99 -19.03 -7.84
CA THR A 127 -15.76 -19.69 -6.77
C THR A 127 -16.72 -20.75 -7.33
N THR A 128 -16.38 -21.32 -8.49
CA THR A 128 -17.11 -22.47 -9.03
C THR A 128 -16.91 -23.68 -8.13
N THR A 129 -17.84 -23.82 -7.19
CA THR A 129 -18.12 -25.08 -6.50
C THR A 129 -18.27 -26.15 -7.58
N PRO A 130 -17.51 -27.25 -7.56
CA PRO A 130 -17.75 -28.36 -8.46
C PRO A 130 -19.13 -28.93 -8.14
N GLY A 131 -20.15 -28.48 -8.87
CA GLY A 131 -21.47 -29.09 -8.87
C GLY A 131 -21.29 -30.52 -9.35
N ASN A 132 -21.49 -31.45 -8.42
CA ASN A 132 -21.63 -32.88 -8.63
C ASN A 132 -22.37 -33.18 -9.95
N GLN A 133 -21.65 -33.62 -10.99
CA GLN A 133 -22.31 -34.26 -12.13
C GLN A 133 -22.57 -35.72 -11.75
N ILE A 134 -23.80 -35.99 -11.35
CA ILE A 134 -24.40 -37.33 -11.39
C ILE A 134 -25.45 -37.28 -12.50
N SER A 135 -25.16 -37.95 -13.62
CA SER A 135 -26.13 -38.47 -14.57
C SER A 135 -25.45 -39.50 -15.46
#